data_AF-A0A965KGU0-F1
#
_entry.id   AF-A0A965KGU0-F1
#
_cell.length_a   1.000
_cell.length_b   1.000
_cell.length_c   1.000
_cell.angle_alpha   90.00
_cell.angle_beta   90.00
_cell.angle_gamma   90.00
#
_symmetry.space_group_name_H-M   'P 1'
#
loop_
_entity.id
_entity.type
_entity.pdbx_description
1 polymer ?
#
loop_
_entity_poly.entity_id
_entity_poly.type
_entity_poly.pdbx_seq_one_letter_code
_entity_poly.pdbx_strand_id
1 'polypeptide(L)'
;MLRVAILLGAAALGAEPLVTGFERFHAATPTAEGGRLLYNELGCVNCHGGDTGLPAMHGPALAMVTQRVRSEWLRKFIVNPASVHPGAVMPQVLAKADAQTLVAIEHYLASLKPKAATKAAAKIMHVNGARGGELFNTLGCVACHAPGKDFIPAEGVPKASEFTHRSVGFGDLKAKYSLDSLGAYILDPLKVRTDGRMPKIVMDRQDSIDIAGYLLEFQGSDGRMDTPVVALTEDKSLAIAGRKAVVAARCAACHELPKDAAAKPVVLKMAEGGCLEADHAKGPRYQLSEEQRASLKLFLAKKDEVASPKLAAELTLQALNCVACHERDGKGGPDAGRKPYFQGDHNLGDTGRYPPPLTGVGGKLRPEWLAKVLAGENRVRPYLKTKMPQYG
;
A
#
# COMPACT_ATOMS: atom_id res chain seq x y z
N MET A 1 24.09 -19.52 -12.04
CA MET A 1 24.53 -18.37 -12.85
C MET A 1 23.96 -17.10 -12.23
N LEU A 2 24.84 -16.10 -12.10
CA LEU A 2 24.79 -14.86 -11.31
C LEU A 2 23.40 -14.23 -11.05
N ARG A 3 23.05 -14.06 -9.77
CA ARG A 3 21.99 -13.17 -9.27
C ARG A 3 22.40 -11.73 -9.60
N VAL A 4 21.77 -11.12 -10.61
CA VAL A 4 22.01 -9.72 -10.95
C VAL A 4 21.11 -8.83 -10.10
N ALA A 5 21.77 -7.91 -9.43
CA ALA A 5 21.23 -6.92 -8.54
C ALA A 5 20.33 -5.91 -9.27
N ILE A 6 19.43 -5.34 -8.48
CA ILE A 6 18.61 -4.15 -8.72
C ILE A 6 19.39 -3.11 -9.53
N LEU A 7 18.88 -2.79 -10.72
CA LEU A 7 19.22 -1.56 -11.45
C LEU A 7 17.91 -0.81 -11.74
N LEU A 8 17.36 -0.20 -10.69
CA LEU A 8 16.54 1.00 -10.77
C LEU A 8 17.29 2.04 -9.94
N GLY A 9 17.68 3.14 -10.59
CA GLY A 9 18.71 4.05 -10.11
C GLY A 9 18.48 4.62 -8.71
N ALA A 10 19.57 4.62 -7.94
CA ALA A 10 19.97 5.60 -6.92
C ALA A 10 18.87 6.47 -6.26
N ALA A 11 17.88 5.83 -5.65
CA ALA A 11 17.75 5.95 -4.21
C ALA A 11 17.97 4.53 -3.70
N ALA A 12 18.88 4.32 -2.75
CA ALA A 12 18.90 3.05 -2.03
C ALA A 12 17.46 2.71 -1.65
N LEU A 13 17.05 1.45 -1.77
CA LEU A 13 15.79 1.00 -1.17
C LEU A 13 15.95 1.19 0.33
N GLY A 14 15.68 2.41 0.76
CA GLY A 14 15.82 2.82 2.12
C GLY A 14 14.72 2.14 2.90
N ALA A 15 15.07 1.75 4.12
CA ALA A 15 14.16 1.06 4.99
C ALA A 15 13.08 2.01 5.56
N GLU A 16 13.19 3.31 5.27
CA GLU A 16 12.18 4.31 5.64
C GLU A 16 10.81 4.00 5.04
N PRO A 17 9.72 4.28 5.78
CA PRO A 17 8.37 4.11 5.29
C PRO A 17 8.13 4.88 3.99
N LEU A 18 7.49 4.24 3.01
CA LEU A 18 7.14 4.89 1.75
C LEU A 18 5.75 5.49 1.84
N VAL A 19 5.67 6.83 1.90
CA VAL A 19 4.42 7.59 1.72
C VAL A 19 4.53 8.36 0.41
N THR A 20 3.87 7.87 -0.65
CA THR A 20 4.10 8.34 -2.03
C THR A 20 3.92 9.84 -2.21
N GLY A 21 2.91 10.43 -1.57
CA GLY A 21 2.70 11.88 -1.56
C GLY A 21 3.82 12.66 -0.87
N PHE A 22 4.38 12.12 0.22
CA PHE A 22 5.52 12.72 0.91
C PHE A 22 6.77 12.71 0.02
N GLU A 23 7.16 11.52 -0.45
CA GLU A 23 8.36 11.34 -1.29
C GLU A 23 8.35 12.25 -2.51
N ARG A 24 7.17 12.43 -3.10
CA ARG A 24 7.02 13.15 -4.35
C ARG A 24 7.04 14.67 -4.19
N PHE A 25 6.49 15.20 -3.09
CA PHE A 25 6.23 16.65 -2.97
C PHE A 25 6.94 17.32 -1.81
N HIS A 26 7.46 16.55 -0.84
CA HIS A 26 7.96 17.07 0.43
C HIS A 26 9.32 16.52 0.85
N ALA A 27 9.81 15.43 0.23
CA ALA A 27 11.11 14.87 0.58
C ALA A 27 12.28 15.80 0.21
N ALA A 28 12.23 16.48 -0.94
CA ALA A 28 13.32 17.39 -1.36
C ALA A 28 13.43 18.63 -0.46
N THR A 29 12.34 19.06 0.17
CA THR A 29 12.31 20.21 1.08
C THR A 29 11.25 19.96 2.15
N PRO A 30 11.64 19.62 3.39
CA PRO A 30 10.71 19.34 4.47
C PRO A 30 9.69 20.46 4.72
N THR A 31 8.42 20.08 4.91
CA THR A 31 7.31 21.03 5.13
C THR A 31 6.38 20.55 6.26
N ALA A 32 5.57 21.47 6.81
CA ALA A 32 4.54 21.11 7.79
C ALA A 32 3.40 20.30 7.14
N GLU A 33 3.08 20.56 5.87
CA GLU A 33 2.09 19.80 5.09
C GLU A 33 2.55 18.36 4.85
N GLY A 34 3.83 18.16 4.54
CA GLY A 34 4.46 16.84 4.43
C GLY A 34 4.43 16.10 5.76
N GLY A 35 4.72 16.80 6.87
CA GLY A 35 4.61 16.23 8.22
C GLY A 35 3.19 15.83 8.60
N ARG A 36 2.19 16.65 8.24
CA ARG A 36 0.77 16.36 8.42
C ARG A 36 0.36 15.10 7.66
N LEU A 37 0.82 14.96 6.41
CA LEU A 37 0.60 13.76 5.61
C LEU A 37 1.24 12.53 6.26
N LEU A 38 2.52 12.60 6.65
CA LEU A 38 3.21 11.50 7.33
C LEU A 38 2.52 11.09 8.63
N TYR A 39 2.13 12.05 9.46
CA TYR A 39 1.45 11.79 10.72
C TYR A 39 0.12 11.03 10.51
N ASN A 40 -0.58 11.30 9.42
CA ASN A 40 -1.78 10.57 9.03
C ASN A 40 -1.46 9.18 8.44
N GLU A 41 -0.60 9.13 7.43
CA GLU A 41 -0.30 7.91 6.65
C GLU A 41 0.56 6.88 7.38
N LEU A 42 1.26 7.28 8.45
CA LEU A 42 1.94 6.36 9.36
C LEU A 42 1.06 5.97 10.55
N GLY A 43 -0.18 6.48 10.63
CA GLY A 43 -1.13 6.13 11.69
C GLY A 43 -0.81 6.73 13.06
N CYS A 44 0.02 7.78 13.13
CA CYS A 44 0.31 8.48 14.39
C CYS A 44 -0.97 9.04 15.02
N VAL A 45 -1.88 9.54 14.18
CA VAL A 45 -3.21 10.04 14.57
C VAL A 45 -4.05 9.02 15.34
N ASN A 46 -3.88 7.72 15.09
CA ASN A 46 -4.69 6.69 15.75
C ASN A 46 -4.37 6.54 17.24
N CYS A 47 -3.13 6.87 17.64
CA CYS A 47 -2.75 6.93 19.04
C CYS A 47 -2.85 8.35 19.58
N HIS A 48 -2.31 9.33 18.86
CA HIS A 48 -2.08 10.66 19.38
C HIS A 48 -3.23 11.63 19.14
N GLY A 49 -4.23 11.24 18.34
CA GLY A 49 -5.34 12.10 17.94
C GLY A 49 -4.87 13.29 17.11
N GLY A 50 -5.66 14.36 17.14
CA GLY A 50 -5.44 15.55 16.33
C GLY A 50 -6.20 15.49 15.01
N ASP A 51 -6.46 16.67 14.45
CA ASP A 51 -7.15 16.81 13.17
C ASP A 51 -6.13 17.06 12.04
N THR A 52 -5.89 16.04 11.24
CA THR A 52 -5.04 16.12 10.05
C THR A 52 -5.78 16.71 8.86
N GLY A 53 -7.11 16.79 8.89
CA GLY A 53 -7.95 17.06 7.72
C GLY A 53 -8.05 15.87 6.76
N LEU A 54 -7.60 14.68 7.18
CA LEU A 54 -7.59 13.45 6.40
C LEU A 54 -8.28 12.31 7.17
N PRO A 55 -8.92 11.35 6.48
CA PRO A 55 -9.33 10.11 7.11
C PRO A 55 -8.11 9.37 7.68
N ALA A 56 -8.21 9.01 8.96
CA ALA A 56 -7.18 8.26 9.67
C ALA A 56 -6.87 6.94 8.95
N MET A 57 -5.58 6.62 8.84
CA MET A 57 -5.12 5.42 8.15
C MET A 57 -4.98 4.24 9.12
N HIS A 58 -5.71 3.16 8.84
CA HIS A 58 -5.71 1.93 9.61
C HIS A 58 -4.87 0.85 8.92
N GLY A 59 -4.31 -0.04 9.73
CA GLY A 59 -3.65 -1.25 9.29
C GLY A 59 -4.65 -2.23 8.64
N PRO A 60 -4.16 -3.18 7.84
CA PRO A 60 -5.00 -4.17 7.18
C PRO A 60 -5.82 -5.01 8.17
N ALA A 61 -6.98 -5.48 7.73
CA ALA A 61 -7.82 -6.41 8.47
C ALA A 61 -7.03 -7.68 8.83
N LEU A 62 -6.94 -8.02 10.11
CA LEU A 62 -6.14 -9.14 10.59
C LEU A 62 -6.89 -10.48 10.55
N ALA A 63 -8.23 -10.47 10.54
CA ALA A 63 -9.01 -11.68 10.37
C ALA A 63 -8.61 -12.41 9.08
N MET A 64 -8.44 -13.73 9.17
CA MET A 64 -8.04 -14.61 8.06
C MET A 64 -6.63 -14.36 7.51
N VAL A 65 -5.79 -13.58 8.19
CA VAL A 65 -4.42 -13.31 7.69
C VAL A 65 -3.61 -14.59 7.52
N THR A 66 -3.75 -15.58 8.42
CA THR A 66 -3.08 -16.88 8.36
C THR A 66 -3.55 -17.78 7.21
N GLN A 67 -4.64 -17.40 6.52
CA GLN A 67 -5.12 -18.07 5.31
C GLN A 67 -4.71 -17.34 4.04
N ARG A 68 -4.25 -16.10 4.15
CA ARG A 68 -3.87 -15.26 3.02
C ARG A 68 -2.36 -15.23 2.79
N VAL A 69 -1.57 -15.29 3.86
CA VAL A 69 -0.12 -15.21 3.79
C VAL A 69 0.55 -16.39 4.49
N ARG A 70 1.74 -16.77 4.03
CA ARG A 70 2.52 -17.87 4.61
C ARG A 70 3.02 -17.53 6.01
N SER A 71 2.96 -18.50 6.91
CA SER A 71 3.38 -18.39 8.32
C SER A 71 4.79 -17.88 8.52
N GLU A 72 5.76 -18.38 7.74
CA GLU A 72 7.16 -17.94 7.85
C GLU A 72 7.33 -16.47 7.49
N TRP A 73 6.66 -16.01 6.43
CA TRP A 73 6.68 -14.60 6.05
C TRP A 73 5.99 -13.74 7.11
N LEU A 74 4.84 -14.17 7.63
CA LEU A 74 4.09 -13.43 8.64
C LEU A 74 4.92 -13.20 9.91
N ARG A 75 5.60 -14.23 10.41
CA ARG A 75 6.48 -14.11 11.59
C ARG A 75 7.65 -13.14 11.34
N LYS A 76 8.30 -13.20 10.17
CA LYS A 76 9.36 -12.25 9.80
C LYS A 76 8.84 -10.81 9.68
N PHE A 77 7.68 -10.63 9.04
CA PHE A 77 7.05 -9.33 8.87
C PHE A 77 6.70 -8.68 10.21
N ILE A 78 6.11 -9.44 11.15
CA ILE A 78 5.71 -8.91 12.47
C ILE A 78 6.93 -8.42 13.29
N VAL A 79 8.08 -9.10 13.18
CA VAL A 79 9.31 -8.72 13.89
C VAL A 79 9.93 -7.45 13.30
N ASN A 80 10.05 -7.39 11.98
CA ASN A 80 10.67 -6.27 11.28
C ASN A 80 10.08 -6.11 9.87
N PRO A 81 8.99 -5.33 9.72
CA PRO A 81 8.32 -5.15 8.43
C PRO A 81 9.26 -4.67 7.30
N ALA A 82 10.13 -3.70 7.59
CA ALA A 82 11.05 -3.12 6.62
C ALA A 82 12.09 -4.12 6.08
N SER A 83 12.43 -5.17 6.86
CA SER A 83 13.40 -6.19 6.43
C SER A 83 12.89 -7.11 5.32
N VAL A 84 11.57 -7.30 5.23
CA VAL A 84 10.93 -8.15 4.22
C VAL A 84 10.16 -7.36 3.17
N HIS A 85 9.85 -6.10 3.47
CA HIS A 85 9.21 -5.16 2.58
C HIS A 85 9.79 -3.76 2.83
N PRO A 86 10.88 -3.38 2.15
CA PRO A 86 11.39 -2.01 2.19
C PRO A 86 10.27 -1.01 1.88
N GLY A 87 10.23 0.13 2.57
CA GLY A 87 9.10 1.07 2.45
C GLY A 87 7.85 0.69 3.25
N ALA A 88 7.86 -0.37 4.08
CA ALA A 88 6.70 -0.73 4.89
C ALA A 88 6.32 0.39 5.86
N VAL A 89 5.04 0.78 5.81
CA VAL A 89 4.44 1.75 6.75
C VAL A 89 4.16 1.17 8.12
N MET A 90 4.03 -0.16 8.23
CA MET A 90 3.90 -0.82 9.53
C MET A 90 5.23 -0.68 10.30
N PRO A 91 5.24 -0.05 11.47
CA PRO A 91 6.46 0.07 12.26
C PRO A 91 6.86 -1.26 12.89
N GLN A 92 8.09 -1.34 13.35
CA GLN A 92 8.53 -2.41 14.22
C GLN A 92 7.93 -2.20 15.63
N VAL A 93 7.00 -3.07 16.04
CA VAL A 93 6.33 -3.02 17.36
C VAL A 93 6.75 -4.14 18.30
N LEU A 94 7.42 -5.17 17.79
CA LEU A 94 7.76 -6.41 18.50
C LEU A 94 9.25 -6.77 18.38
N ALA A 95 10.13 -5.77 18.36
CA ALA A 95 11.58 -5.94 18.17
C ALA A 95 12.24 -6.96 19.11
N LYS A 96 11.68 -7.15 20.31
CA LYS A 96 12.22 -8.02 21.38
C LYS A 96 11.38 -9.30 21.60
N ALA A 97 10.42 -9.59 20.73
CA ALA A 97 9.61 -10.80 20.86
C ALA A 97 10.45 -12.05 20.54
N ASP A 98 10.36 -13.06 21.40
CA ASP A 98 10.96 -14.37 21.14
C ASP A 98 10.10 -15.21 20.15
N ALA A 99 10.67 -16.32 19.68
CA ALA A 99 10.01 -17.19 18.71
C ALA A 99 8.66 -17.74 19.23
N GLN A 100 8.59 -18.07 20.52
CA GLN A 100 7.39 -18.57 21.18
C GLN A 100 6.26 -17.53 21.17
N THR A 101 6.59 -16.27 21.45
CA THR A 101 5.64 -15.16 21.40
C THR A 101 5.11 -14.96 19.99
N LEU A 102 5.96 -15.05 18.96
CA LEU A 102 5.55 -14.91 17.56
C LEU A 102 4.60 -16.03 17.12
N VAL A 103 4.90 -17.27 17.50
CA VAL A 103 4.01 -18.42 17.27
C VAL A 103 2.67 -18.22 17.98
N ALA A 104 2.70 -17.79 19.25
CA ALA A 104 1.49 -17.51 20.01
C ALA A 104 0.62 -16.44 19.35
N ILE A 105 1.23 -15.33 18.90
CA ILE A 105 0.54 -14.28 18.13
C ILE A 105 -0.10 -14.88 16.88
N GLU A 106 0.60 -15.73 16.14
CA GLU A 106 0.06 -16.37 14.94
C GLU A 106 -1.19 -17.21 15.23
N HIS A 107 -1.20 -17.99 16.31
CA HIS A 107 -2.41 -18.73 16.74
C HIS A 107 -3.54 -17.80 17.18
N TYR A 108 -3.24 -16.66 17.81
CA TYR A 108 -4.28 -15.66 18.07
C TYR A 108 -4.87 -15.11 16.78
N LEU A 109 -4.03 -14.79 15.79
CA LEU A 109 -4.50 -14.31 14.48
C LEU A 109 -5.35 -15.37 13.75
N ALA A 110 -5.00 -16.66 13.87
CA ALA A 110 -5.80 -17.77 13.35
C ALA A 110 -7.18 -17.87 14.00
N SER A 111 -7.30 -17.50 15.28
CA SER A 111 -8.58 -17.50 16.01
C SER A 111 -9.54 -16.36 15.62
N LEU A 112 -9.06 -15.35 14.88
CA LEU A 112 -9.87 -14.19 14.48
C LEU A 112 -10.88 -14.56 13.38
N LYS A 113 -12.15 -14.30 13.65
CA LYS A 113 -13.24 -14.56 12.70
C LYS A 113 -13.41 -13.39 11.72
N PRO A 114 -13.62 -13.67 10.42
CA PRO A 114 -13.97 -12.62 9.46
C PRO A 114 -15.38 -12.09 9.73
N LYS A 115 -15.62 -10.82 9.35
CA LYS A 115 -16.95 -10.20 9.41
C LYS A 115 -17.98 -10.88 8.50
N ALA A 116 -17.52 -11.51 7.41
CA ALA A 116 -18.35 -12.20 6.43
C ALA A 116 -17.83 -13.63 6.21
N ALA A 117 -18.76 -14.56 5.95
CA ALA A 117 -18.41 -15.93 5.61
C ALA A 117 -17.56 -15.98 4.33
N THR A 118 -16.48 -16.75 4.35
CA THR A 118 -15.60 -16.93 3.20
C THR A 118 -16.01 -18.16 2.40
N LYS A 119 -16.05 -18.02 1.07
CA LYS A 119 -16.19 -19.17 0.17
C LYS A 119 -14.83 -19.87 0.03
N ALA A 120 -14.85 -21.19 -0.18
CA ALA A 120 -13.64 -21.92 -0.54
C ALA A 120 -13.01 -21.32 -1.81
N ALA A 121 -11.68 -21.29 -1.86
CA ALA A 121 -10.97 -20.83 -3.04
C ALA A 121 -11.32 -21.72 -4.25
N ALA A 122 -11.74 -21.10 -5.35
CA ALA A 122 -11.98 -21.83 -6.59
C ALA A 122 -10.65 -22.34 -7.15
N LYS A 123 -10.64 -23.60 -7.61
CA LYS A 123 -9.48 -24.19 -8.28
C LYS A 123 -9.06 -23.30 -9.47
N ILE A 124 -7.76 -23.02 -9.55
CA ILE A 124 -7.19 -22.24 -10.64
C ILE A 124 -6.71 -23.23 -11.70
N MET A 125 -7.50 -23.35 -12.77
CA MET A 125 -7.17 -24.29 -13.85
C MET A 125 -6.12 -23.72 -14.80
N HIS A 126 -6.13 -22.41 -15.03
CA HIS A 126 -5.27 -21.76 -16.00
C HIS A 126 -4.63 -20.49 -15.44
N VAL A 127 -3.38 -20.25 -15.83
CA VAL A 127 -2.60 -19.04 -15.54
C VAL A 127 -1.84 -18.64 -16.79
N ASN A 128 -1.84 -17.35 -17.10
CA ASN A 128 -1.01 -16.78 -18.16
C ASN A 128 -0.24 -15.55 -17.64
N GLY A 129 1.00 -15.78 -17.19
CA GLY A 129 1.85 -14.70 -16.68
C GLY A 129 2.22 -13.65 -17.74
N ALA A 130 2.32 -14.01 -19.02
CA ALA A 130 2.62 -13.04 -20.08
C ALA A 130 1.46 -12.05 -20.27
N ARG A 131 0.23 -12.56 -20.36
CA ARG A 131 -0.98 -11.72 -20.35
C ARG A 131 -1.07 -10.90 -19.06
N GLY A 132 -0.72 -11.48 -17.91
CA GLY A 132 -0.65 -10.76 -16.64
C GLY A 132 0.27 -9.54 -16.67
N GLY A 133 1.43 -9.67 -17.31
CA GLY A 133 2.34 -8.55 -17.54
C GLY A 133 1.74 -7.47 -18.42
N GLU A 134 1.05 -7.83 -19.50
CA GLU A 134 0.32 -6.86 -20.34
C GLU A 134 -0.80 -6.14 -19.56
N LEU A 135 -1.57 -6.90 -18.76
CA LEU A 135 -2.64 -6.36 -17.92
C LEU A 135 -2.11 -5.39 -16.86
N PHE A 136 -0.98 -5.71 -16.23
CA PHE A 136 -0.34 -4.85 -15.24
C PHE A 136 -0.06 -3.44 -15.78
N ASN A 137 0.38 -3.36 -17.04
CA ASN A 137 0.66 -2.09 -17.73
C ASN A 137 -0.61 -1.43 -18.26
N THR A 138 -1.50 -2.20 -18.90
CA THR A 138 -2.72 -1.67 -19.52
C THR A 138 -3.74 -1.18 -18.50
N LEU A 139 -3.89 -1.84 -17.35
CA LEU A 139 -4.83 -1.43 -16.30
C LEU A 139 -4.32 -0.25 -15.47
N GLY A 140 -3.01 0.06 -15.55
CA GLY A 140 -2.39 1.21 -14.89
C GLY A 140 -1.70 0.92 -13.56
N CYS A 141 -1.38 -0.35 -13.24
CA CYS A 141 -0.68 -0.70 -12.01
C CYS A 141 0.69 0.02 -11.90
N VAL A 142 1.33 0.24 -13.05
CA VAL A 142 2.60 0.97 -13.22
C VAL A 142 2.56 2.44 -12.80
N ALA A 143 1.38 3.03 -12.62
CA ALA A 143 1.27 4.39 -12.08
C ALA A 143 1.83 4.46 -10.65
N CYS A 144 1.59 3.42 -9.86
CA CYS A 144 2.01 3.35 -8.46
C CYS A 144 3.15 2.35 -8.25
N HIS A 145 3.11 1.19 -8.91
CA HIS A 145 4.09 0.12 -8.76
C HIS A 145 5.22 0.23 -9.77
N ALA A 146 6.35 -0.41 -9.48
CA ALA A 146 7.45 -0.44 -10.42
C ALA A 146 7.04 -1.25 -11.67
N PRO A 147 7.43 -0.81 -12.88
CA PRO A 147 7.28 -1.65 -14.05
C PRO A 147 8.05 -2.95 -13.85
N GLY A 148 7.54 -4.06 -14.38
CA GLY A 148 8.28 -5.32 -14.26
C GLY A 148 9.44 -5.37 -15.23
N LYS A 149 10.51 -6.05 -14.81
CA LYS A 149 11.82 -6.09 -15.47
C LYS A 149 11.80 -6.60 -16.91
N ASP A 150 10.82 -7.46 -17.24
CA ASP A 150 10.75 -8.14 -18.53
C ASP A 150 9.80 -7.44 -19.51
N PHE A 151 9.08 -6.41 -19.07
CA PHE A 151 8.20 -5.63 -19.93
C PHE A 151 8.99 -4.50 -20.60
N ILE A 152 9.11 -4.56 -21.93
CA ILE A 152 9.74 -3.53 -22.74
C ILE A 152 8.64 -2.72 -23.42
N PRO A 153 8.48 -1.42 -23.11
CA PRO A 153 7.49 -0.58 -23.78
C PRO A 153 7.91 -0.30 -25.23
N ALA A 154 6.95 0.08 -26.08
CA ALA A 154 7.19 0.30 -27.51
C ALA A 154 8.22 1.42 -27.76
N GLU A 155 8.25 2.43 -26.90
CA GLU A 155 9.19 3.55 -26.94
C GLU A 155 10.59 3.22 -26.39
N GLY A 156 10.81 1.98 -25.91
CA GLY A 156 12.06 1.51 -25.34
C GLY A 156 12.18 1.75 -23.83
N VAL A 157 13.12 1.05 -23.18
CA VAL A 157 13.31 1.12 -21.72
C VAL A 157 13.84 2.51 -21.32
N PRO A 158 13.12 3.27 -20.47
CA PRO A 158 13.54 4.61 -20.07
C PRO A 158 14.78 4.60 -19.17
N LYS A 159 15.52 5.72 -19.13
CA LYS A 159 16.66 5.85 -18.23
C LYS A 159 16.18 5.97 -16.78
N ALA A 160 17.00 5.46 -15.85
CA ALA A 160 16.69 5.57 -14.43
C ALA A 160 16.48 7.02 -13.96
N SER A 161 17.20 8.00 -14.53
CA SER A 161 17.07 9.42 -14.24
C SER A 161 15.73 10.04 -14.66
N GLU A 162 14.95 9.36 -15.49
CA GLU A 162 13.63 9.83 -15.94
C GLU A 162 12.51 9.48 -14.94
N PHE A 163 12.81 8.62 -13.97
CA PHE A 163 11.94 8.35 -12.83
C PHE A 163 12.25 9.36 -11.72
N THR A 164 11.31 10.26 -11.47
CA THR A 164 11.48 11.42 -10.57
C THR A 164 10.99 11.15 -9.15
N HIS A 165 10.28 10.04 -8.95
CA HIS A 165 9.77 9.61 -7.65
C HIS A 165 9.80 8.08 -7.56
N ARG A 166 9.76 7.56 -6.34
CA ARG A 166 9.81 6.11 -6.06
C ARG A 166 8.49 5.42 -6.39
N SER A 167 8.57 4.21 -6.93
CA SER A 167 7.41 3.33 -7.04
C SER A 167 7.21 2.54 -5.75
N VAL A 168 5.96 2.13 -5.51
CA VAL A 168 5.62 1.13 -4.49
C VAL A 168 6.26 -0.20 -4.90
N GLY A 169 7.33 -0.54 -4.19
CA GLY A 169 8.06 -1.79 -4.40
C GLY A 169 7.25 -3.01 -4.00
N PHE A 170 7.58 -4.14 -4.62
CA PHE A 170 7.15 -5.45 -4.16
C PHE A 170 8.23 -6.01 -3.23
N GLY A 171 7.85 -6.50 -2.06
CA GLY A 171 8.70 -7.41 -1.29
C GLY A 171 8.78 -8.79 -1.97
N ASP A 172 9.27 -9.79 -1.26
CA ASP A 172 9.24 -11.17 -1.76
C ASP A 172 7.79 -11.71 -1.74
N LEU A 173 7.10 -11.59 -2.88
CA LEU A 173 5.71 -12.04 -3.02
C LEU A 173 5.57 -13.56 -2.98
N LYS A 174 6.57 -14.32 -3.48
CA LYS A 174 6.55 -15.79 -3.46
C LYS A 174 6.63 -16.34 -2.03
N ALA A 175 7.46 -15.70 -1.19
CA ALA A 175 7.54 -16.03 0.22
C ALA A 175 6.24 -15.67 0.97
N LYS A 176 5.47 -14.70 0.48
CA LYS A 176 4.29 -14.19 1.16
C LYS A 176 2.99 -14.89 0.75
N TYR A 177 2.75 -15.05 -0.54
CA TYR A 177 1.46 -15.44 -1.09
C TYR A 177 1.51 -16.77 -1.84
N SER A 178 0.35 -17.38 -2.01
CA SER A 178 0.07 -18.33 -3.09
C SER A 178 -0.57 -17.58 -4.26
N LEU A 179 -0.71 -18.24 -5.40
CA LEU A 179 -1.35 -17.69 -6.59
C LEU A 179 -2.80 -17.27 -6.30
N ASP A 180 -3.56 -18.10 -5.59
CA ASP A 180 -4.95 -17.82 -5.25
C ASP A 180 -5.09 -16.66 -4.26
N SER A 181 -4.22 -16.59 -3.25
CA SER A 181 -4.31 -15.55 -2.22
C SER A 181 -3.84 -14.18 -2.73
N LEU A 182 -2.80 -14.14 -3.59
CA LEU A 182 -2.39 -12.92 -4.27
C LEU A 182 -3.46 -12.47 -5.28
N GLY A 183 -3.98 -13.39 -6.09
CA GLY A 183 -5.03 -13.07 -7.07
C GLY A 183 -6.29 -12.52 -6.40
N ALA A 184 -6.73 -13.13 -5.30
CA ALA A 184 -7.86 -12.61 -4.51
C ALA A 184 -7.61 -11.22 -3.94
N TYR A 185 -6.37 -10.93 -3.51
CA TYR A 185 -5.99 -9.60 -3.03
C TYR A 185 -5.94 -8.55 -4.15
N ILE A 186 -5.44 -8.91 -5.34
CA ILE A 186 -5.41 -8.01 -6.52
C ILE A 186 -6.83 -7.71 -7.00
N LEU A 187 -7.71 -8.71 -6.99
CA LEU A 187 -9.09 -8.57 -7.45
C LEU A 187 -9.89 -7.56 -6.60
N ASP A 188 -9.67 -7.56 -5.28
CA ASP A 188 -10.38 -6.67 -4.36
C ASP A 188 -9.55 -6.36 -3.10
N PRO A 189 -8.56 -5.46 -3.20
CA PRO A 189 -7.67 -5.14 -2.08
C PRO A 189 -8.42 -4.47 -0.93
N LEU A 190 -9.56 -3.82 -1.19
CA LEU A 190 -10.38 -3.13 -0.18
C LEU A 190 -10.99 -4.08 0.86
N LYS A 191 -11.09 -5.39 0.55
CA LYS A 191 -11.48 -6.42 1.54
C LYS A 191 -10.44 -6.63 2.64
N VAL A 192 -9.20 -6.22 2.39
CA VAL A 192 -8.07 -6.37 3.33
C VAL A 192 -7.56 -5.01 3.79
N ARG A 193 -7.52 -4.02 2.89
CA ARG A 193 -7.06 -2.64 3.13
C ARG A 193 -8.20 -1.69 2.80
N THR A 194 -9.10 -1.48 3.75
CA THR A 194 -10.32 -0.69 3.57
C THR A 194 -10.06 0.75 3.18
N ASP A 195 -8.92 1.31 3.59
CA ASP A 195 -8.67 2.75 3.49
C ASP A 195 -8.06 3.17 2.14
N GLY A 196 -8.14 2.32 1.10
CA GLY A 196 -7.99 2.74 -0.30
C GLY A 196 -6.58 2.98 -0.86
N ARG A 197 -5.49 2.89 -0.06
CA ARG A 197 -4.10 3.18 -0.54
C ARG A 197 -3.61 2.21 -1.62
N MET A 198 -4.17 0.99 -1.66
CA MET A 198 -4.19 0.17 -2.87
C MET A 198 -5.66 0.04 -3.27
N PRO A 199 -6.12 0.80 -4.27
CA PRO A 199 -7.53 0.86 -4.59
C PRO A 199 -7.96 -0.35 -5.43
N LYS A 200 -9.27 -0.53 -5.54
CA LYS A 200 -9.83 -1.59 -6.38
C LYS A 200 -9.83 -1.15 -7.85
N ILE A 201 -9.14 -1.91 -8.68
CA ILE A 201 -9.23 -1.80 -10.13
C ILE A 201 -10.28 -2.80 -10.62
N VAL A 202 -11.29 -2.33 -11.35
CA VAL A 202 -12.34 -3.21 -11.89
C VAL A 202 -11.75 -4.10 -12.99
N MET A 203 -11.71 -5.41 -12.72
CA MET A 203 -11.22 -6.46 -13.60
C MET A 203 -11.98 -7.76 -13.33
N ASP A 204 -11.84 -8.74 -14.23
CA ASP A 204 -12.38 -10.07 -13.99
C ASP A 204 -11.45 -10.91 -13.09
N ARG A 205 -11.94 -12.08 -12.63
CA ARG A 205 -11.13 -12.94 -11.78
C ARG A 205 -9.90 -13.48 -12.51
N GLN A 206 -10.00 -13.83 -13.79
CA GLN A 206 -8.88 -14.42 -14.53
C GLN A 206 -7.77 -13.38 -14.74
N ASP A 207 -8.10 -12.12 -15.01
CA ASP A 207 -7.15 -11.00 -15.07
C ASP A 207 -6.32 -10.93 -13.78
N SER A 208 -6.99 -10.99 -12.63
CA SER A 208 -6.31 -10.95 -11.32
C SER A 208 -5.38 -12.16 -11.10
N ILE A 209 -5.76 -13.35 -11.58
CA ILE A 209 -4.94 -14.56 -11.49
C ILE A 209 -3.72 -14.44 -12.41
N ASP A 210 -3.90 -13.94 -13.62
CA ASP A 210 -2.80 -13.79 -14.58
C ASP A 210 -1.80 -12.74 -14.11
N ILE A 211 -2.27 -11.60 -13.57
CA ILE A 211 -1.40 -10.61 -12.92
C ILE A 211 -0.69 -11.22 -11.71
N ALA A 212 -1.37 -12.02 -10.89
CA ALA A 212 -0.72 -12.74 -9.79
C ALA A 212 0.36 -13.70 -10.32
N GLY A 213 0.07 -14.44 -11.39
CA GLY A 213 1.03 -15.32 -12.05
C GLY A 213 2.26 -14.57 -12.57
N TYR A 214 2.06 -13.39 -13.16
CA TYR A 214 3.14 -12.49 -13.57
C TYR A 214 4.01 -12.06 -12.39
N LEU A 215 3.38 -11.52 -11.33
CA LEU A 215 4.10 -11.00 -10.16
C LEU A 215 4.79 -12.10 -9.33
N LEU A 216 4.27 -13.32 -9.38
CA LEU A 216 4.88 -14.50 -8.78
C LEU A 216 5.86 -15.19 -9.73
N GLU A 217 6.11 -14.66 -10.92
CA GLU A 217 6.93 -15.29 -11.97
C GLU A 217 6.58 -16.79 -12.15
N PHE A 218 5.28 -17.09 -12.13
CA PHE A 218 4.74 -18.44 -12.16
C PHE A 218 5.11 -19.14 -13.47
N GLN A 219 5.58 -20.39 -13.39
CA GLN A 219 6.04 -21.15 -14.54
C GLN A 219 4.96 -22.12 -15.02
N GLY A 220 4.74 -22.13 -16.34
CA GLY A 220 3.69 -22.95 -16.96
C GLY A 220 2.30 -22.33 -16.85
N SER A 221 1.30 -23.11 -17.25
CA SER A 221 -0.09 -22.64 -17.39
C SER A 221 -1.10 -23.35 -16.49
N ASP A 222 -0.69 -24.39 -15.76
CA ASP A 222 -1.56 -25.15 -14.87
C ASP A 222 -1.48 -24.59 -13.44
N GLY A 223 -2.48 -23.79 -13.06
CA GLY A 223 -2.54 -23.16 -11.74
C GLY A 223 -2.68 -24.15 -10.57
N ARG A 224 -2.98 -25.42 -10.84
CA ARG A 224 -3.04 -26.48 -9.82
C ARG A 224 -1.65 -26.89 -9.32
N MET A 225 -0.59 -26.48 -10.02
CA MET A 225 0.79 -26.73 -9.63
C MET A 225 1.29 -25.74 -8.56
N ASP A 226 0.52 -24.71 -8.23
CA ASP A 226 0.89 -23.76 -7.18
C ASP A 226 0.93 -24.41 -5.78
N THR A 227 1.79 -23.90 -4.91
CA THR A 227 1.84 -24.29 -3.50
C THR A 227 0.88 -23.42 -2.70
N PRO A 228 -0.24 -23.93 -2.18
CA PRO A 228 -1.21 -23.11 -1.47
C PRO A 228 -0.64 -22.54 -0.16
N VAL A 229 -1.26 -21.48 0.34
CA VAL A 229 -1.10 -21.09 1.75
C VAL A 229 -1.85 -22.12 2.60
N VAL A 230 -1.13 -22.72 3.56
CA VAL A 230 -1.74 -23.66 4.50
C VAL A 230 -2.28 -22.87 5.68
N ALA A 231 -3.58 -22.93 5.91
CA ALA A 231 -4.22 -22.27 7.03
C ALA A 231 -3.72 -22.88 8.36
N LEU A 232 -3.29 -22.02 9.28
CA LEU A 232 -2.97 -22.43 10.64
C LEU A 232 -4.26 -22.72 11.41
N THR A 233 -4.38 -23.91 11.98
CA THR A 233 -5.40 -24.21 13.00
C THR A 233 -4.94 -23.66 14.35
N GLU A 234 -5.79 -22.92 15.03
CA GLU A 234 -5.44 -22.33 16.31
C GLU A 234 -5.28 -23.38 17.42
N ASP A 235 -4.23 -23.24 18.22
CA ASP A 235 -4.14 -23.84 19.54
C ASP A 235 -4.68 -22.81 20.54
N LYS A 236 -5.65 -23.22 21.36
CA LYS A 236 -6.34 -22.29 22.28
C LYS A 236 -5.41 -21.69 23.32
N SER A 237 -4.45 -22.45 23.83
CA SER A 237 -3.50 -21.98 24.85
C SER A 237 -2.55 -20.94 24.27
N LEU A 238 -2.03 -21.21 23.06
CA LEU A 238 -1.18 -20.29 22.33
C LEU A 238 -1.94 -19.04 21.89
N ALA A 239 -3.20 -19.18 21.46
CA ALA A 239 -4.04 -18.04 21.11
C ALA A 239 -4.28 -17.10 22.31
N ILE A 240 -4.44 -17.64 23.53
CA ILE A 240 -4.55 -16.83 24.75
C ILE A 240 -3.24 -16.08 25.03
N ALA A 241 -2.09 -16.75 24.91
CA ALA A 241 -0.78 -16.12 25.09
C ALA A 241 -0.52 -15.04 24.01
N GLY A 242 -0.85 -15.34 22.75
CA GLY A 242 -0.74 -14.42 21.63
C GLY A 242 -1.60 -13.18 21.79
N ARG A 243 -2.83 -13.34 22.28
CA ARG A 243 -3.71 -12.22 22.60
C ARG A 243 -3.07 -11.27 23.61
N LYS A 244 -2.41 -11.81 24.66
CA LYS A 244 -1.71 -10.98 25.66
C LYS A 244 -0.60 -10.15 24.99
N ALA A 245 0.19 -10.77 24.11
CA ALA A 245 1.25 -10.08 23.38
C ALA A 245 0.70 -9.00 22.43
N VAL A 246 -0.38 -9.29 21.69
CA VAL A 246 -1.04 -8.33 20.80
C VAL A 246 -1.59 -7.11 21.56
N VAL A 247 -2.21 -7.34 22.72
CA VAL A 247 -2.70 -6.24 23.57
C VAL A 247 -1.54 -5.43 24.15
N ALA A 248 -0.48 -6.09 24.61
CA ALA A 248 0.71 -5.41 25.14
C ALA A 248 1.42 -4.55 24.08
N ALA A 249 1.48 -5.05 22.83
CA ALA A 249 2.00 -4.32 21.67
C ALA A 249 1.03 -3.26 21.12
N ARG A 250 -0.20 -3.17 21.66
CA ARG A 250 -1.24 -2.22 21.26
C ARG A 250 -1.60 -2.30 19.79
N CYS A 251 -1.58 -3.48 19.17
CA CYS A 251 -1.87 -3.62 17.74
C CYS A 251 -3.25 -3.06 17.36
N ALA A 252 -4.21 -3.05 18.29
CA ALA A 252 -5.54 -2.48 18.11
C ALA A 252 -5.58 -0.96 17.93
N ALA A 253 -4.45 -0.26 18.10
CA ALA A 253 -4.34 1.15 17.77
C ALA A 253 -4.32 1.38 16.25
N CYS A 254 -3.87 0.39 15.47
CA CYS A 254 -3.81 0.51 14.01
C CYS A 254 -4.72 -0.50 13.33
N HIS A 255 -4.85 -1.71 13.88
CA HIS A 255 -5.61 -2.78 13.27
C HIS A 255 -6.98 -2.95 13.90
N GLU A 256 -7.98 -3.28 13.08
CA GLU A 256 -9.27 -3.72 13.60
C GLU A 256 -9.12 -5.06 14.36
N LEU A 257 -9.44 -5.03 15.65
CA LEU A 257 -9.40 -6.17 16.55
C LEU A 257 -10.67 -6.18 17.44
N PRO A 258 -11.00 -7.33 18.06
CA PRO A 258 -12.10 -7.42 19.02
C PRO A 258 -12.04 -6.34 20.11
N LYS A 259 -13.20 -5.83 20.55
CA LYS A 259 -13.32 -4.66 21.45
C LYS A 259 -12.56 -4.82 22.77
N ASP A 260 -12.45 -6.04 23.26
CA ASP A 260 -11.72 -6.41 24.46
C ASP A 260 -10.18 -6.29 24.32
N ALA A 261 -9.68 -6.08 23.10
CA ALA A 261 -8.27 -5.79 22.78
C ALA A 261 -8.01 -4.32 22.43
N ALA A 262 -9.01 -3.43 22.56
CA ALA A 262 -8.92 -2.04 22.13
C ALA A 262 -7.75 -1.27 22.76
N ALA A 263 -7.09 -0.44 21.95
CA ALA A 263 -6.04 0.45 22.42
C ALA A 263 -6.62 1.83 22.78
N LYS A 264 -6.11 2.42 23.86
CA LYS A 264 -6.46 3.79 24.25
C LYS A 264 -5.59 4.82 23.50
N PRO A 265 -6.08 6.04 23.25
CA PRO A 265 -5.23 7.13 22.80
C PRO A 265 -4.11 7.44 23.81
N VAL A 266 -3.01 8.02 23.32
CA VAL A 266 -1.86 8.48 24.08
C VAL A 266 -1.66 9.96 23.76
N VAL A 267 -1.83 10.82 24.76
CA VAL A 267 -1.67 12.27 24.56
C VAL A 267 -0.21 12.59 24.20
N LEU A 268 -0.01 13.30 23.08
CA LEU A 268 1.30 13.80 22.68
C LEU A 268 1.64 15.07 23.47
N LYS A 269 2.62 14.98 24.38
CA LYS A 269 3.05 16.09 25.24
C LYS A 269 4.26 16.86 24.72
N MET A 270 5.06 16.23 23.87
CA MET A 270 6.32 16.74 23.36
C MET A 270 6.35 16.60 21.83
N ALA A 271 6.97 17.57 21.16
CA ALA A 271 7.17 17.55 19.71
C ALA A 271 8.54 16.97 19.31
N GLU A 272 9.27 16.39 20.27
CA GLU A 272 10.62 15.85 20.12
C GLU A 272 10.77 14.56 20.94
N GLY A 273 11.77 13.75 20.61
CA GLY A 273 12.05 12.49 21.30
C GLY A 273 11.13 11.33 20.88
N GLY A 274 11.38 10.15 21.45
CA GLY A 274 10.54 8.96 21.27
C GLY A 274 10.54 8.47 19.82
N CYS A 275 9.34 8.31 19.23
CA CYS A 275 9.17 7.81 17.86
C CYS A 275 9.78 8.71 16.77
N LEU A 276 10.17 9.95 17.13
CA LEU A 276 10.94 10.84 16.27
C LEU A 276 12.45 10.64 16.40
N GLU A 277 12.91 9.70 17.22
CA GLU A 277 14.32 9.34 17.35
C GLU A 277 14.64 8.01 16.68
N ALA A 278 15.88 7.86 16.18
CA ALA A 278 16.27 6.65 15.46
C ALA A 278 16.35 5.44 16.39
N ASP A 279 16.76 5.68 17.65
CA ASP A 279 16.70 4.69 18.72
C ASP A 279 15.93 5.24 19.91
N HIS A 280 14.90 4.52 20.31
CA HIS A 280 14.12 4.82 21.50
C HIS A 280 13.65 3.53 22.15
N ALA A 281 13.51 3.57 23.48
CA ALA A 281 13.22 2.36 24.27
C ALA A 281 11.74 1.94 24.25
N LYS A 282 10.80 2.86 24.00
CA LYS A 282 9.36 2.64 24.13
C LYS A 282 8.59 3.14 22.92
N GLY A 283 7.58 2.39 22.49
CA GLY A 283 6.71 2.74 21.37
C GLY A 283 7.11 2.07 20.05
N PRO A 284 6.33 2.26 18.98
CA PRO A 284 6.63 1.72 17.66
C PRO A 284 7.89 2.37 17.07
N ARG A 285 8.76 1.55 16.48
CA ARG A 285 9.99 2.01 15.80
C ARG A 285 9.71 2.19 14.31
N TYR A 286 9.76 3.44 13.86
CA TYR A 286 9.75 3.80 12.44
C TYR A 286 11.18 4.08 11.99
N GLN A 287 11.56 3.60 10.81
CA GLN A 287 12.88 3.91 10.23
C GLN A 287 12.84 5.24 9.49
N LEU A 288 12.37 6.31 10.13
CA LEU A 288 12.15 7.61 9.48
C LEU A 288 13.45 8.16 8.89
N SER A 289 13.38 8.68 7.66
CA SER A 289 14.46 9.49 7.10
C SER A 289 14.62 10.82 7.85
N GLU A 290 15.73 11.52 7.62
CA GLU A 290 15.96 12.85 8.20
C GLU A 290 14.90 13.85 7.76
N GLU A 291 14.51 13.81 6.48
CA GLU A 291 13.50 14.68 5.87
C GLU A 291 12.09 14.39 6.40
N GLN A 292 11.76 13.11 6.59
CA GLN A 292 10.50 12.69 7.19
C GLN A 292 10.40 13.20 8.64
N ARG A 293 11.48 13.04 9.40
CA ARG A 293 11.55 13.52 10.79
C ARG A 293 11.47 15.05 10.86
N ALA A 294 12.18 15.76 10.00
CA ALA A 294 12.13 17.21 9.93
C ALA A 294 10.71 17.71 9.63
N SER A 295 10.03 17.10 8.66
CA SER A 295 8.65 17.44 8.31
C SER A 295 7.68 17.16 9.45
N LEU A 296 7.81 16.01 10.12
CA LEU A 296 7.01 15.69 11.31
C LEU A 296 7.20 16.74 12.42
N LYS A 297 8.43 17.17 12.71
CA LYS A 297 8.69 18.23 13.70
C LYS A 297 8.02 19.55 13.31
N LEU A 298 8.10 19.94 12.04
CA LEU A 298 7.43 21.15 11.52
C LEU A 298 5.91 21.08 11.69
N PHE A 299 5.30 19.92 11.40
CA PHE A 299 3.87 19.71 11.64
C PHE A 299 3.52 19.76 13.11
N LEU A 300 4.29 19.09 13.97
CA LEU A 300 3.97 19.00 15.40
C LEU A 300 4.02 20.36 16.11
N ALA A 301 4.87 21.29 15.64
CA ALA A 301 4.87 22.68 16.11
C ALA A 301 3.57 23.43 15.78
N LYS A 302 2.79 22.93 14.81
CA LYS A 302 1.54 23.52 14.31
C LYS A 302 0.36 22.54 14.36
N LYS A 303 0.44 21.49 15.18
CA LYS A 303 -0.52 20.36 15.18
C LYS A 303 -1.96 20.77 15.48
N ASP A 304 -2.15 21.91 16.14
CA ASP A 304 -3.46 22.43 16.53
C ASP A 304 -4.06 23.36 15.45
N GLU A 305 -3.31 23.68 14.39
CA GLU A 305 -3.84 24.39 13.22
C GLU A 305 -4.74 23.46 12.39
N VAL A 306 -5.94 23.92 12.08
CA VAL A 306 -6.88 23.16 11.25
C VAL A 306 -6.52 23.33 9.77
N ALA A 307 -6.50 22.23 9.02
CA ALA A 307 -6.25 22.28 7.59
C ALA A 307 -7.41 23.02 6.87
N SER A 308 -7.07 23.97 5.99
CA SER A 308 -8.08 24.57 5.11
C SER A 308 -8.69 23.50 4.19
N PRO A 309 -9.93 23.66 3.70
CA PRO A 309 -10.53 22.71 2.76
C PRO A 309 -9.69 22.47 1.51
N LYS A 310 -8.98 23.51 1.03
CA LYS A 310 -8.05 23.39 -0.09
C LYS A 310 -6.87 22.48 0.24
N LEU A 311 -6.23 22.70 1.39
CA LEU A 311 -5.10 21.87 1.84
C LEU A 311 -5.54 20.42 2.08
N ALA A 312 -6.68 20.21 2.74
CA ALA A 312 -7.23 18.87 2.98
C ALA A 312 -7.47 18.13 1.65
N ALA A 313 -8.03 18.81 0.63
CA ALA A 313 -8.22 18.22 -0.69
C ALA A 313 -6.89 17.89 -1.39
N GLU A 314 -5.89 18.77 -1.31
CA GLU A 314 -4.54 18.52 -1.86
C GLU A 314 -3.88 17.30 -1.20
N LEU A 315 -3.90 17.23 0.13
CA LEU A 315 -3.34 16.12 0.88
C LEU A 315 -4.12 14.81 0.64
N THR A 316 -5.44 14.88 0.43
CA THR A 316 -6.25 13.70 0.08
C THR A 316 -5.81 13.11 -1.26
N LEU A 317 -5.57 13.94 -2.27
CA LEU A 317 -5.06 13.48 -3.58
C LEU A 317 -3.66 12.87 -3.48
N GLN A 318 -2.83 13.38 -2.56
CA GLN A 318 -1.50 12.84 -2.28
C GLN A 318 -1.59 11.50 -1.54
N ALA A 319 -2.44 11.38 -0.51
CA ALA A 319 -2.65 10.16 0.28
C ALA A 319 -3.23 9.01 -0.56
N LEU A 320 -4.22 9.31 -1.41
CA LEU A 320 -4.81 8.34 -2.34
C LEU A 320 -3.97 8.14 -3.61
N ASN A 321 -2.84 8.85 -3.71
CA ASN A 321 -1.92 8.82 -4.85
C ASN A 321 -2.60 9.11 -6.21
N CYS A 322 -3.69 9.88 -6.24
CA CYS A 322 -4.40 10.25 -7.47
C CYS A 322 -3.46 11.00 -8.44
N VAL A 323 -2.51 11.74 -7.87
CA VAL A 323 -1.47 12.48 -8.58
C VAL A 323 -0.46 11.61 -9.32
N ALA A 324 -0.43 10.28 -9.09
CA ALA A 324 0.39 9.36 -9.88
C ALA A 324 -0.07 9.29 -11.35
N CYS A 325 -1.38 9.35 -11.58
CA CYS A 325 -1.98 9.33 -12.91
C CYS A 325 -2.36 10.74 -13.39
N HIS A 326 -2.86 11.56 -12.48
CA HIS A 326 -3.46 12.84 -12.81
C HIS A 326 -2.51 13.99 -12.50
N GLU A 327 -2.39 14.92 -13.44
CA GLU A 327 -1.89 16.26 -13.14
C GLU A 327 -3.02 17.11 -12.56
N ARG A 328 -2.70 18.00 -11.62
CA ARG A 328 -3.56 19.07 -11.15
C ARG A 328 -2.73 20.31 -10.88
N ASP A 329 -3.11 21.42 -11.53
CA ASP A 329 -2.48 22.73 -11.39
C ASP A 329 -0.95 22.67 -11.63
N GLY A 330 -0.53 21.91 -12.65
CA GLY A 330 0.89 21.70 -13.02
C GLY A 330 1.67 20.75 -12.10
N LYS A 331 1.02 20.12 -11.12
CA LYS A 331 1.63 19.15 -10.20
C LYS A 331 1.05 17.76 -10.42
N GLY A 332 1.87 16.71 -10.31
CA GLY A 332 1.39 15.34 -10.48
C GLY A 332 1.63 14.80 -11.90
N GLY A 333 0.84 13.79 -12.28
CA GLY A 333 0.96 13.04 -13.53
C GLY A 333 2.06 11.96 -13.51
N PRO A 334 2.08 11.06 -14.49
CA PRO A 334 3.19 10.13 -14.67
C PRO A 334 4.44 10.89 -15.13
N ASP A 335 5.59 10.53 -14.56
CA ASP A 335 6.87 11.10 -15.02
C ASP A 335 7.34 10.48 -16.34
N ALA A 336 8.39 11.06 -16.91
CA ALA A 336 8.94 10.63 -18.19
C ALA A 336 9.30 9.14 -18.20
N GLY A 337 9.87 8.62 -17.12
CA GLY A 337 10.23 7.21 -16.98
C GLY A 337 9.02 6.28 -16.91
N ARG A 338 7.90 6.70 -16.31
CA ARG A 338 6.67 5.87 -16.22
C ARG A 338 5.80 5.95 -17.45
N LYS A 339 5.83 7.07 -18.17
CA LYS A 339 4.95 7.35 -19.31
C LYS A 339 4.90 6.22 -20.36
N PRO A 340 6.03 5.64 -20.83
CA PRO A 340 6.02 4.57 -21.84
C PRO A 340 5.30 3.28 -21.41
N TYR A 341 5.14 3.06 -20.10
CA TYR A 341 4.48 1.87 -19.58
C TYR A 341 2.95 1.94 -19.63
N PHE A 342 2.37 3.13 -19.77
CA PHE A 342 0.93 3.27 -19.97
C PHE A 342 0.55 2.86 -21.40
N GLN A 343 -0.18 1.78 -21.51
CA GLN A 343 -0.63 1.25 -22.80
C GLN A 343 -1.95 1.87 -23.23
N GLY A 344 -2.18 1.98 -24.53
CA GLY A 344 -3.41 2.57 -25.07
C GLY A 344 -3.38 2.74 -26.57
N ASP A 345 -4.21 3.65 -27.07
CA ASP A 345 -4.21 4.04 -28.48
C ASP A 345 -3.16 5.12 -28.74
N HIS A 346 -2.07 4.74 -29.40
CA HIS A 346 -0.97 5.64 -29.71
C HIS A 346 -1.35 6.68 -30.77
N ASN A 347 -2.40 6.44 -31.58
CA ASN A 347 -2.87 7.41 -32.57
C ASN A 347 -3.51 8.65 -31.92
N LEU A 348 -3.99 8.52 -30.67
CA LEU A 348 -4.51 9.63 -29.86
C LEU A 348 -3.44 10.26 -28.96
N GLY A 349 -2.17 9.85 -29.14
CA GLY A 349 -1.04 10.30 -28.34
C GLY A 349 -1.25 10.09 -26.84
N ASP A 350 -0.82 11.08 -26.06
CA ASP A 350 -0.93 11.07 -24.59
C ASP A 350 -2.39 10.93 -24.11
N THR A 351 -3.35 11.48 -24.86
CA THR A 351 -4.78 11.42 -24.47
C THR A 351 -5.42 10.04 -24.69
N GLY A 352 -4.79 9.17 -25.47
CA GLY A 352 -5.17 7.77 -25.67
C GLY A 352 -4.59 6.80 -24.64
N ARG A 353 -3.68 7.28 -23.79
CA ARG A 353 -2.92 6.45 -22.83
C ARG A 353 -3.06 6.92 -21.39
N TYR A 354 -3.04 8.23 -21.15
CA TYR A 354 -3.05 8.81 -19.81
C TYR A 354 -4.43 9.33 -19.41
N PRO A 355 -4.79 9.21 -18.12
CA PRO A 355 -5.94 9.91 -17.57
C PRO A 355 -5.83 11.45 -17.72
N PRO A 356 -6.96 12.18 -17.84
CA PRO A 356 -6.93 13.62 -18.09
C PRO A 356 -6.45 14.41 -16.86
N PRO A 357 -5.96 15.66 -17.03
CA PRO A 357 -5.68 16.53 -15.90
C PRO A 357 -6.96 16.87 -15.13
N LEU A 358 -6.82 17.07 -13.82
CA LEU A 358 -7.89 17.47 -12.90
C LEU A 358 -7.96 18.98 -12.67
N THR A 359 -7.07 19.75 -13.29
CA THR A 359 -7.08 21.23 -13.28
C THR A 359 -8.44 21.76 -13.71
N GLY A 360 -9.08 22.55 -12.84
CA GLY A 360 -10.38 23.17 -13.11
C GLY A 360 -11.57 22.20 -13.22
N VAL A 361 -11.42 20.92 -12.84
CA VAL A 361 -12.49 19.90 -12.99
C VAL A 361 -13.77 20.27 -12.24
N GLY A 362 -13.66 20.92 -11.08
CA GLY A 362 -14.80 21.37 -10.29
C GLY A 362 -15.65 22.47 -10.95
N GLY A 363 -15.11 23.20 -11.93
CA GLY A 363 -15.88 24.15 -12.73
C GLY A 363 -16.63 23.49 -13.89
N LYS A 364 -16.35 22.21 -14.19
CA LYS A 364 -16.90 21.49 -15.35
C LYS A 364 -17.91 20.41 -14.96
N LEU A 365 -17.75 19.79 -13.79
CA LEU A 365 -18.49 18.59 -13.40
C LEU A 365 -19.27 18.83 -12.11
N ARG A 366 -20.46 18.24 -12.03
CA ARG A 366 -21.31 18.34 -10.83
C ARG A 366 -20.77 17.44 -9.70
N PRO A 367 -20.87 17.86 -8.41
CA PRO A 367 -20.38 17.07 -7.29
C PRO A 367 -20.92 15.63 -7.23
N GLU A 368 -22.21 15.44 -7.48
CA GLU A 368 -22.88 14.14 -7.49
C GLU A 368 -22.35 13.22 -8.60
N TRP A 369 -21.92 13.79 -9.73
CA TRP A 369 -21.33 13.04 -10.82
C TRP A 369 -19.88 12.65 -10.49
N LEU A 370 -19.10 13.56 -9.87
CA LEU A 370 -17.74 13.29 -9.41
C LEU A 370 -17.70 12.18 -8.35
N ALA A 371 -18.64 12.20 -7.40
CA ALA A 371 -18.76 11.15 -6.38
C ALA A 371 -18.92 9.76 -7.01
N LYS A 372 -19.78 9.64 -8.05
CA LYS A 372 -19.97 8.39 -8.79
C LYS A 372 -18.74 7.95 -9.58
N VAL A 373 -17.92 8.87 -10.09
CA VAL A 373 -16.63 8.51 -10.71
C VAL A 373 -15.68 7.92 -9.68
N LEU A 374 -15.55 8.54 -8.51
CA LEU A 374 -14.69 8.05 -7.42
C LEU A 374 -15.17 6.70 -6.86
N ALA A 375 -16.48 6.46 -6.88
CA ALA A 375 -17.09 5.17 -6.55
C ALA A 375 -16.96 4.10 -7.66
N GLY A 376 -16.42 4.46 -8.84
CA GLY A 376 -16.20 3.56 -9.96
C GLY A 376 -17.42 3.32 -10.86
N GLU A 377 -18.51 4.08 -10.71
CA GLU A 377 -19.77 3.92 -11.45
C GLU A 377 -19.79 4.64 -12.80
N ASN A 378 -19.14 5.81 -12.89
CA ASN A 378 -19.15 6.64 -14.09
C ASN A 378 -17.78 6.68 -14.79
N ARG A 379 -17.77 6.68 -16.13
CA ARG A 379 -16.55 6.79 -16.95
C ARG A 379 -16.77 7.70 -18.15
N VAL A 380 -15.81 8.59 -18.41
CA VAL A 380 -15.85 9.56 -19.53
C VAL A 380 -15.08 9.07 -20.75
N ARG A 381 -14.09 8.19 -20.57
CA ARG A 381 -13.16 7.76 -21.62
C ARG A 381 -13.16 6.24 -21.73
N PRO A 382 -14.19 5.62 -22.34
CA PRO A 382 -14.30 4.16 -22.42
C PRO A 382 -13.16 3.52 -23.24
N TYR A 383 -12.52 4.28 -24.13
CA TYR A 383 -11.37 3.86 -24.93
C TYR A 383 -10.06 3.77 -24.13
N LEU A 384 -9.95 4.42 -22.97
CA LEU A 384 -8.74 4.31 -22.16
C LEU A 384 -8.62 2.89 -21.57
N LYS A 385 -7.46 2.27 -21.83
CA LYS A 385 -7.13 0.97 -21.26
C LYS A 385 -6.90 1.09 -19.75
N THR A 386 -6.16 2.13 -19.32
CA THR A 386 -5.96 2.46 -17.92
C THR A 386 -7.30 2.71 -17.22
N LYS A 387 -7.50 2.04 -16.09
CA LYS A 387 -8.78 2.09 -15.37
C LYS A 387 -8.69 3.07 -14.22
N MET A 388 -9.70 3.94 -14.11
CA MET A 388 -9.89 4.73 -12.89
C MET A 388 -10.24 3.77 -11.74
N PRO A 389 -9.45 3.77 -10.65
CA PRO A 389 -9.73 2.94 -9.48
C PRO A 389 -10.97 3.39 -8.71
N GLN A 390 -11.55 2.45 -7.97
CA GLN A 390 -12.47 2.70 -6.86
C GLN A 390 -11.66 2.79 -5.56
N TYR A 391 -11.74 3.94 -4.90
CA TYR A 391 -11.17 4.15 -3.58
C TYR A 391 -12.20 3.79 -2.49
N GLY A 392 -11.71 3.29 -1.35
CA GLY A 392 -12.54 2.81 -0.23
C GLY A 392 -12.91 3.88 0.77
#